data_AF-A0A1V4EJG8-F1
#
_entry.id   AF-A0A1V4EJG8-F1
#
_cell.length_a   1.000
_cell.length_b   1.000
_cell.length_c   1.000
_cell.angle_alpha   90.00
_cell.angle_beta   90.00
_cell.angle_gamma   90.00
#
_symmetry.space_group_name_H-M   'P 1'
#
loop_
_entity.id
_entity.type
_entity.pdbx_description
1 polymer ?
#
loop_
_entity_poly.entity_id
_entity_poly.type
_entity_poly.pdbx_seq_one_letter_code
_entity_poly.pdbx_strand_id
1 'polypeptide(L)'
;MAAGEPALAPVRWWPSLGVGAALAAMVLALSGRHGYHLDELYTRVAGRHLGWGQIDQPPLVALVARVETAVFGDNLTALRVVPALLMGVTVVLVGLIARELGGSQRAQLLATVAAAVSGLALITAHLLGTNDFDVLVWVAVCWLAIRLARTRDPRLWLAMGVVAGAGLYAKYLLVLLLLSIGVGMLVGGPRRLLFHPYVPAGAAIAALIASPVLIWQATHGWPQFEMADALSIALADLSRISFLPMLILVVGLFLTPFWIAGLVALLRRAQWRPYRFVAVAYLFMIALLIAIGGQAVYAGALQFVLLAAGCVVAADWARTAVRRCLAGVALAANLVTSAVLLLPVLPIQAYADNPLLAQLAITQFDQAGWPELTAQAAAVYRALPPQDRSHAVFYGNHYGQAGALDKYGPAYGLPPAYSGHNSYADFGRPADDKTVVVTIGVDRAKFSQLFAQCTPAGRFTVDLPVSDAGQEFMVCRGPREPWSRLWPRLRWIGFQCPYTAMAVTAASKEGCV
;
A
#
# COMPACT_ATOMS: atom_id res chain seq x y z
N MET A 1 -4.65 -40.44 6.60
CA MET A 1 -5.92 -39.80 7.00
C MET A 1 -6.14 -40.08 8.47
N ALA A 2 -6.01 -39.09 9.34
CA ALA A 2 -6.39 -39.27 10.74
C ALA A 2 -7.91 -39.40 10.81
N ALA A 3 -8.41 -40.55 11.24
CA ALA A 3 -9.82 -40.80 11.45
C ALA A 3 -10.35 -39.84 12.54
N GLY A 4 -11.40 -39.07 12.22
CA GLY A 4 -12.17 -38.32 13.22
C GLY A 4 -12.38 -36.81 12.98
N GLU A 5 -11.77 -36.19 11.97
CA GLU A 5 -12.14 -34.80 11.64
C GLU A 5 -13.43 -34.76 10.82
N PRO A 6 -14.46 -34.00 11.24
CA PRO A 6 -15.67 -33.84 10.46
C PRO A 6 -15.34 -33.23 9.08
N ALA A 7 -15.97 -33.76 8.04
CA ALA A 7 -15.78 -33.28 6.68
C ALA A 7 -16.11 -31.77 6.60
N LEU A 8 -15.21 -30.99 5.99
CA LEU A 8 -15.44 -29.56 5.79
C LEU A 8 -16.65 -29.33 4.89
N ALA A 9 -17.45 -28.31 5.21
CA ALA A 9 -18.55 -27.90 4.35
C ALA A 9 -18.05 -27.56 2.92
N PRO A 10 -18.79 -27.93 1.87
CA PRO A 10 -18.37 -27.67 0.50
C PRO A 10 -18.41 -26.17 0.20
N VAL A 11 -17.44 -25.71 -0.61
CA VAL A 11 -17.32 -24.29 -0.99
C VAL A 11 -18.44 -23.92 -1.95
N ARG A 12 -19.10 -22.77 -1.72
CA ARG A 12 -20.01 -22.16 -2.69
C ARG A 12 -19.22 -21.26 -3.63
N TRP A 13 -18.52 -21.86 -4.60
CA TRP A 13 -17.64 -21.15 -5.51
C TRP A 13 -18.33 -20.00 -6.25
N TRP A 14 -19.50 -20.24 -6.85
CA TRP A 14 -20.20 -19.21 -7.62
C TRP A 14 -20.57 -17.96 -6.81
N PRO A 15 -21.22 -18.06 -5.63
CA PRO A 15 -21.45 -16.89 -4.78
C PRO A 15 -20.16 -16.17 -4.35
N SER A 16 -19.13 -16.91 -3.93
CA SER A 16 -17.88 -16.29 -3.48
C SER A 16 -17.15 -15.56 -4.61
N LEU A 17 -17.05 -16.19 -5.79
CA LEU A 17 -16.47 -15.57 -6.99
C LEU A 17 -17.32 -14.38 -7.45
N GLY A 18 -18.65 -14.48 -7.35
CA GLY A 18 -19.57 -13.38 -7.65
C GLY A 18 -19.34 -12.16 -6.75
N VAL A 19 -19.07 -12.35 -5.46
CA VAL A 19 -18.73 -11.24 -4.54
C VAL A 19 -17.38 -10.60 -4.92
N GLY A 20 -16.35 -11.41 -5.21
CA GLY A 20 -15.05 -10.90 -5.64
C GLY A 20 -15.14 -10.12 -6.96
N ALA A 21 -15.89 -10.64 -7.93
CA ALA A 21 -16.14 -9.97 -9.21
C ALA A 21 -16.95 -8.67 -9.04
N ALA A 22 -17.96 -8.66 -8.16
CA ALA A 22 -18.74 -7.47 -7.87
C ALA A 22 -17.90 -6.37 -7.22
N LEU A 23 -17.00 -6.73 -6.28
CA LEU A 23 -16.03 -5.78 -5.71
C LEU A 23 -15.16 -5.18 -6.82
N ALA A 24 -14.53 -6.03 -7.64
CA ALA A 24 -13.65 -5.58 -8.72
C ALA A 24 -14.38 -4.66 -9.71
N ALA A 25 -15.59 -5.04 -10.14
CA ALA A 25 -16.40 -4.24 -11.04
C ALA A 25 -16.79 -2.88 -10.42
N MET A 26 -17.15 -2.86 -9.14
CA MET A 26 -17.50 -1.63 -8.42
C MET A 26 -16.32 -0.65 -8.35
N VAL A 27 -15.13 -1.11 -7.92
CA VAL A 27 -13.97 -0.22 -7.78
C VAL A 27 -13.45 0.26 -9.13
N LEU A 28 -13.54 -0.57 -10.17
CA LEU A 28 -13.20 -0.19 -11.54
C LEU A 28 -14.18 0.84 -12.11
N ALA A 29 -15.48 0.68 -11.86
CA ALA A 29 -16.49 1.67 -12.25
C ALA A 29 -16.27 3.03 -11.56
N LEU A 30 -15.64 3.04 -10.39
CA LEU A 30 -15.29 4.25 -9.64
C LEU A 30 -13.88 4.78 -9.95
N SER A 31 -13.06 4.05 -10.72
CA SER A 31 -11.63 4.36 -10.93
C SER A 31 -11.37 5.75 -11.50
N GLY A 32 -12.20 6.24 -12.41
CA GLY A 32 -12.02 7.54 -13.07
C GLY A 32 -12.63 8.74 -12.35
N ARG A 33 -13.18 8.57 -11.13
CA ARG A 33 -13.90 9.67 -10.46
C ARG A 33 -12.99 10.69 -9.80
N HIS A 34 -11.84 10.26 -9.29
CA HIS A 34 -10.72 11.12 -8.87
C HIS A 34 -9.52 10.90 -9.81
N GLY A 35 -8.44 11.66 -9.64
CA GLY A 35 -7.24 11.54 -10.47
C GLY A 35 -6.29 10.42 -10.03
N TYR A 36 -5.08 10.43 -10.59
CA TYR A 36 -4.02 9.50 -10.16
C TYR A 36 -3.58 9.82 -8.74
N HIS A 37 -3.40 8.79 -7.92
CA HIS A 37 -2.70 8.93 -6.65
C HIS A 37 -1.22 9.23 -6.89
N LEU A 38 -0.57 9.97 -5.98
CA LEU A 38 0.86 10.30 -6.10
C LEU A 38 1.76 9.06 -6.29
N ASP A 39 1.43 7.95 -5.61
CA ASP A 39 2.17 6.69 -5.76
C ASP A 39 1.89 6.00 -7.11
N GLU A 40 0.70 6.18 -7.69
CA GLU A 40 0.38 5.64 -9.02
C GLU A 40 1.16 6.40 -10.10
N LEU A 41 1.30 7.73 -9.95
CA LEU A 41 2.14 8.55 -10.82
C LEU A 41 3.60 8.09 -10.76
N TYR A 42 4.10 7.81 -9.56
CA TYR A 42 5.45 7.29 -9.36
C TYR A 42 5.62 5.90 -9.96
N THR A 43 4.73 4.97 -9.61
CA THR A 43 4.78 3.56 -10.05
C THR A 43 4.68 3.45 -11.57
N ARG A 44 3.88 4.30 -12.20
CA ARG A 44 3.79 4.40 -13.67
C ARG A 44 5.13 4.73 -14.32
N VAL A 45 5.89 5.67 -13.75
CA VAL A 45 7.23 6.02 -14.24
C VAL A 45 8.21 4.90 -13.92
N ALA A 46 8.19 4.40 -12.69
CA ALA A 46 8.99 3.26 -12.23
C ALA A 46 8.85 2.03 -13.14
N GLY A 47 7.66 1.77 -13.69
CA GLY A 47 7.43 0.68 -14.65
C GLY A 47 8.23 0.80 -15.95
N ARG A 48 8.72 1.99 -16.32
CA ARG A 48 9.64 2.18 -17.47
C ARG A 48 11.11 1.98 -17.10
N HIS A 49 11.41 1.88 -15.81
CA HIS A 49 12.75 1.75 -15.24
C HIS A 49 12.83 0.49 -14.36
N LEU A 50 12.47 -0.66 -14.95
CA LEU A 50 12.45 -1.94 -14.25
C LEU A 50 13.87 -2.36 -13.83
N GLY A 51 13.97 -2.82 -12.58
CA GLY A 51 15.16 -3.45 -12.01
C GLY A 51 14.76 -4.56 -11.06
N TRP A 52 15.74 -5.24 -10.46
CA TRP A 52 15.49 -6.28 -9.45
C TRP A 52 15.12 -5.71 -8.07
N GLY A 53 15.18 -4.39 -7.90
CA GLY A 53 14.68 -3.67 -6.74
C GLY A 53 14.70 -2.16 -7.00
N GLN A 54 14.03 -1.45 -6.11
CA GLN A 54 14.03 0.01 -5.98
C GLN A 54 14.34 0.35 -4.51
N ILE A 55 14.81 1.57 -4.26
CA ILE A 55 15.22 2.04 -2.94
C ILE A 55 14.09 1.85 -1.92
N ASP A 56 12.87 2.19 -2.33
CA ASP A 56 11.69 2.32 -1.49
C ASP A 56 10.67 1.20 -1.66
N GLN A 57 10.81 0.37 -2.71
CA GLN A 57 9.88 -0.72 -2.98
C GLN A 57 10.53 -1.92 -3.72
N PRO A 58 10.02 -3.13 -3.50
CA PRO A 58 10.30 -4.28 -4.37
C PRO A 58 9.77 -4.10 -5.81
N PRO A 59 10.23 -4.93 -6.77
CA PRO A 59 10.00 -4.65 -8.19
C PRO A 59 8.62 -5.04 -8.73
N LEU A 60 7.79 -5.80 -7.98
CA LEU A 60 6.53 -6.35 -8.52
C LEU A 60 5.53 -5.27 -8.92
N VAL A 61 5.36 -4.24 -8.08
CA VAL A 61 4.37 -3.18 -8.33
C VAL A 61 4.70 -2.39 -9.61
N ALA A 62 6.00 -2.06 -9.81
CA ALA A 62 6.47 -1.40 -11.02
C ALA A 62 6.34 -2.30 -12.26
N LEU A 63 6.66 -3.60 -12.13
CA LEU A 63 6.46 -4.57 -13.20
C LEU A 63 5.00 -4.67 -13.61
N VAL A 64 4.08 -4.72 -12.64
CA VAL A 64 2.64 -4.77 -12.92
C VAL A 64 2.16 -3.49 -13.59
N ALA A 65 2.57 -2.32 -13.11
CA ALA A 65 2.24 -1.06 -13.78
C ALA A 65 2.72 -1.04 -15.24
N ARG A 66 3.91 -1.59 -15.53
CA ARG A 66 4.43 -1.69 -16.90
C ARG A 66 3.58 -2.60 -17.78
N VAL A 67 3.13 -3.73 -17.25
CA VAL A 67 2.27 -4.68 -17.97
C VAL A 67 0.89 -4.08 -18.20
N GLU A 68 0.27 -3.50 -17.18
CA GLU A 68 -1.05 -2.88 -17.28
C GLU A 68 -1.07 -1.74 -18.30
N THR A 69 -0.08 -0.84 -18.24
CA THR A 69 0.01 0.26 -19.20
C THR A 69 0.37 -0.20 -20.62
N ALA A 70 1.04 -1.34 -20.78
CA ALA A 70 1.30 -1.94 -22.09
C ALA A 70 0.05 -2.60 -22.70
N VAL A 71 -0.78 -3.25 -21.88
CA VAL A 71 -1.94 -4.04 -22.34
C VAL A 71 -3.20 -3.18 -22.49
N PHE A 72 -3.48 -2.32 -21.51
CA PHE A 72 -4.69 -1.51 -21.45
C PHE A 72 -4.47 -0.04 -21.80
N GLY A 73 -3.22 0.34 -22.10
CA GLY A 73 -2.79 1.71 -22.38
C GLY A 73 -2.43 2.50 -21.13
N ASP A 74 -1.69 3.59 -21.30
CA ASP A 74 -1.28 4.47 -20.22
C ASP A 74 -2.44 5.40 -19.78
N ASN A 75 -3.36 4.87 -18.98
CA ASN A 75 -4.47 5.60 -18.37
C ASN A 75 -4.70 5.14 -16.91
N LEU A 76 -5.58 5.86 -16.19
CA LEU A 76 -5.78 5.64 -14.75
C LEU A 76 -6.42 4.29 -14.46
N THR A 77 -7.51 3.97 -15.17
CA THR A 77 -8.23 2.71 -14.98
C THR A 77 -7.35 1.50 -15.26
N ALA A 78 -6.44 1.59 -16.24
CA ALA A 78 -5.50 0.53 -16.56
C ALA A 78 -4.65 0.10 -15.34
N LEU A 79 -4.14 1.04 -14.54
CA LEU A 79 -3.33 0.73 -13.35
C LEU A 79 -4.14 0.08 -12.23
N ARG A 80 -5.47 0.16 -12.27
CA ARG A 80 -6.35 -0.28 -11.17
C ARG A 80 -6.99 -1.64 -11.45
N VAL A 81 -6.68 -2.28 -12.59
CA VAL A 81 -7.25 -3.59 -12.98
C VAL A 81 -6.71 -4.71 -12.11
N VAL A 82 -5.39 -4.84 -12.01
CA VAL A 82 -4.75 -5.90 -11.24
C VAL A 82 -5.05 -5.78 -9.74
N PRO A 83 -4.94 -4.61 -9.08
CA PRO A 83 -5.36 -4.45 -7.68
C PRO A 83 -6.80 -4.93 -7.42
N ALA A 84 -7.74 -4.54 -8.29
CA ALA A 84 -9.14 -4.94 -8.18
C ALA A 84 -9.32 -6.47 -8.26
N LEU A 85 -8.61 -7.13 -9.18
CA LEU A 85 -8.65 -8.59 -9.35
C LEU A 85 -7.99 -9.31 -8.16
N LEU A 86 -6.84 -8.84 -7.69
CA LEU A 86 -6.11 -9.43 -6.56
C LEU A 86 -6.96 -9.38 -5.28
N MET A 87 -7.62 -8.26 -5.03
CA MET A 87 -8.51 -8.16 -3.87
C MET A 87 -9.76 -9.05 -4.03
N GLY A 88 -10.29 -9.17 -5.26
CA GLY A 88 -11.35 -10.13 -5.57
C GLY A 88 -10.97 -11.58 -5.22
N VAL A 89 -9.73 -11.99 -5.49
CA VAL A 89 -9.19 -13.30 -5.07
C VAL A 89 -9.00 -13.37 -3.55
N THR A 90 -8.49 -12.29 -2.95
CA THR A 90 -8.22 -12.21 -1.51
C THR A 90 -9.48 -12.43 -0.69
N VAL A 91 -10.61 -11.78 -1.02
CA VAL A 91 -11.86 -11.94 -0.25
C VAL A 91 -12.44 -13.35 -0.35
N VAL A 92 -12.24 -14.03 -1.48
CA VAL A 92 -12.61 -15.45 -1.63
C VAL A 92 -11.75 -16.31 -0.71
N LEU A 93 -10.45 -16.03 -0.66
CA LEU A 93 -9.51 -16.72 0.21
C LEU A 93 -9.82 -16.52 1.71
N VAL A 94 -10.30 -15.33 2.11
CA VAL A 94 -10.83 -15.09 3.47
C VAL A 94 -12.03 -16.00 3.78
N GLY A 95 -12.91 -16.22 2.80
CA GLY A 95 -13.98 -17.22 2.89
C GLY A 95 -13.46 -18.66 3.04
N LEU A 96 -12.37 -19.01 2.35
CA LEU A 96 -11.71 -20.32 2.49
C LEU A 96 -11.03 -20.48 3.86
N ILE A 97 -10.52 -19.41 4.47
CA ILE A 97 -10.03 -19.45 5.86
C ILE A 97 -11.17 -19.79 6.81
N ALA A 98 -12.35 -19.15 6.66
CA ALA A 98 -13.51 -19.49 7.48
C ALA A 98 -13.90 -20.96 7.32
N ARG A 99 -13.74 -21.53 6.11
CA ARG A 99 -13.93 -22.97 5.88
C ARG A 99 -12.92 -23.82 6.64
N GLU A 100 -11.63 -23.50 6.60
CA GLU A 100 -10.59 -24.27 7.33
C GLU A 100 -10.83 -24.25 8.86
N LEU A 101 -11.50 -23.22 9.38
CA LEU A 101 -11.90 -23.11 10.79
C LEU A 101 -13.21 -23.85 11.14
N GLY A 102 -13.78 -24.61 10.20
CA GLY A 102 -15.02 -25.38 10.37
C GLY A 102 -16.30 -24.61 10.06
N GLY A 103 -16.19 -23.45 9.39
CA GLY A 103 -17.33 -22.62 9.03
C GLY A 103 -18.28 -23.28 8.03
N SER A 104 -19.58 -23.15 8.28
CA SER A 104 -20.64 -23.53 7.33
C SER A 104 -20.55 -22.72 6.03
N GLN A 105 -21.27 -23.14 4.99
CA GLN A 105 -21.37 -22.38 3.74
C GLN A 105 -21.81 -20.92 3.94
N ARG A 106 -22.67 -20.67 4.94
CA ARG A 106 -23.11 -19.32 5.31
C ARG A 106 -21.98 -18.52 5.95
N ALA A 107 -21.17 -19.14 6.81
CA ALA A 107 -20.01 -18.49 7.41
C ALA A 107 -18.94 -18.13 6.37
N GLN A 108 -18.71 -19.02 5.39
CA GLN A 108 -17.78 -18.77 4.29
C GLN A 108 -18.23 -17.56 3.45
N LEU A 109 -19.50 -17.52 3.04
CA LEU A 109 -20.04 -16.39 2.29
C LEU A 109 -20.04 -15.10 3.12
N LEU A 110 -20.40 -15.18 4.40
CA LEU A 110 -20.37 -14.04 5.32
C LEU A 110 -18.94 -13.48 5.46
N ALA A 111 -17.92 -14.33 5.55
CA ALA A 111 -16.52 -13.92 5.59
C ALA A 111 -16.08 -13.26 4.28
N THR A 112 -16.45 -13.83 3.13
CA THR A 112 -16.17 -13.22 1.82
C THR A 112 -16.82 -11.85 1.66
N VAL A 113 -18.10 -11.71 2.03
CA VAL A 113 -18.81 -10.42 1.96
C VAL A 113 -18.24 -9.42 2.97
N ALA A 114 -17.98 -9.83 4.22
CA ALA A 114 -17.40 -8.97 5.23
C ALA A 114 -16.02 -8.44 4.81
N ALA A 115 -15.17 -9.29 4.22
CA ALA A 115 -13.90 -8.85 3.67
C ALA A 115 -14.11 -7.87 2.51
N ALA A 116 -15.03 -8.15 1.58
CA ALA A 116 -15.29 -7.29 0.42
C ALA A 116 -15.82 -5.90 0.76
N VAL A 117 -16.58 -5.76 1.86
CA VAL A 117 -17.09 -4.46 2.32
C VAL A 117 -16.21 -3.78 3.36
N SER A 118 -15.02 -4.34 3.63
CA SER A 118 -14.08 -3.77 4.59
C SER A 118 -13.28 -2.60 4.01
N GLY A 119 -12.85 -1.66 4.85
CA GLY A 119 -12.06 -0.52 4.39
C GLY A 119 -10.78 -0.93 3.64
N LEU A 120 -10.07 -1.93 4.17
CA LEU A 120 -8.85 -2.47 3.60
C LEU A 120 -9.08 -2.97 2.18
N ALA A 121 -10.16 -3.73 1.95
CA ALA A 121 -10.48 -4.23 0.62
C ALA A 121 -10.84 -3.08 -0.33
N LEU A 122 -11.64 -2.10 0.11
CA LEU A 122 -12.04 -1.01 -0.76
C LEU A 122 -10.84 -0.15 -1.21
N ILE A 123 -9.92 0.18 -0.29
CA ILE A 123 -8.77 1.03 -0.64
C ILE A 123 -7.72 0.30 -1.48
N THR A 124 -7.34 -0.93 -1.11
CA THR A 124 -6.32 -1.73 -1.84
C THR A 124 -6.84 -2.33 -3.15
N ALA A 125 -8.16 -2.43 -3.33
CA ALA A 125 -8.72 -2.78 -4.64
C ALA A 125 -8.77 -1.57 -5.59
N HIS A 126 -8.69 -0.34 -5.06
CA HIS A 126 -8.91 0.88 -5.83
C HIS A 126 -7.63 1.54 -6.32
N LEU A 127 -6.51 1.39 -5.60
CA LEU A 127 -5.23 2.01 -5.93
C LEU A 127 -4.20 0.93 -6.24
N LEU A 128 -3.26 1.24 -7.14
CA LEU A 128 -2.07 0.40 -7.32
C LEU A 128 -0.99 0.77 -6.31
N GLY A 129 -0.60 -0.19 -5.48
CA GLY A 129 0.50 -0.05 -4.53
C GLY A 129 1.07 -1.39 -4.08
N THR A 130 2.11 -1.35 -3.24
CA THR A 130 2.72 -2.57 -2.71
C THR A 130 1.77 -3.36 -1.79
N ASN A 131 0.80 -2.67 -1.17
CA ASN A 131 -0.15 -3.27 -0.23
C ASN A 131 -1.08 -4.31 -0.88
N ASP A 132 -1.44 -4.14 -2.15
CA ASP A 132 -2.48 -4.96 -2.79
C ASP A 132 -2.00 -6.42 -2.93
N PHE A 133 -0.73 -6.56 -3.30
CA PHE A 133 -0.03 -7.84 -3.38
C PHE A 133 0.27 -8.40 -1.99
N ASP A 134 0.71 -7.54 -1.07
CA ASP A 134 1.08 -7.93 0.30
C ASP A 134 -0.10 -8.55 1.04
N VAL A 135 -1.30 -7.94 0.95
CA VAL A 135 -2.51 -8.49 1.59
C VAL A 135 -2.84 -9.88 1.06
N LEU A 136 -2.82 -10.09 -0.27
CA LEU A 136 -3.08 -11.41 -0.85
C LEU A 136 -2.06 -12.45 -0.35
N VAL A 137 -0.77 -12.11 -0.40
CA VAL A 137 0.33 -12.99 0.04
C VAL A 137 0.16 -13.35 1.51
N TRP A 138 -0.13 -12.38 2.37
CA TRP A 138 -0.27 -12.60 3.81
C TRP A 138 -1.48 -13.48 4.13
N VAL A 139 -2.62 -13.20 3.49
CA VAL A 139 -3.83 -14.02 3.64
C VAL A 139 -3.57 -15.45 3.11
N ALA A 140 -2.81 -15.61 2.03
CA ALA A 140 -2.42 -16.92 1.48
C ALA A 140 -1.48 -17.70 2.41
N VAL A 141 -0.45 -17.04 2.97
CA VAL A 141 0.43 -17.66 3.97
C VAL A 141 -0.37 -18.06 5.20
N CYS A 142 -1.27 -17.21 5.70
CA CYS A 142 -2.13 -17.53 6.83
C CYS A 142 -3.08 -18.69 6.53
N TRP A 143 -3.70 -18.71 5.34
CA TRP A 143 -4.55 -19.82 4.90
C TRP A 143 -3.77 -21.14 4.83
N LEU A 144 -2.57 -21.14 4.25
CA LEU A 144 -1.70 -22.31 4.20
C LEU A 144 -1.26 -22.76 5.60
N ALA A 145 -0.93 -21.82 6.50
CA ALA A 145 -0.54 -22.14 7.87
C ALA A 145 -1.71 -22.75 8.67
N ILE A 146 -2.92 -22.23 8.53
CA ILE A 146 -4.13 -22.79 9.15
C ILE A 146 -4.42 -24.18 8.57
N ARG A 147 -4.32 -24.33 7.25
CA ARG A 147 -4.50 -25.62 6.56
C ARG A 147 -3.45 -26.64 6.98
N LEU A 148 -2.20 -26.22 7.19
CA LEU A 148 -1.12 -27.06 7.74
C LEU A 148 -1.45 -27.51 9.17
N ALA A 149 -1.94 -26.60 10.01
CA ALA A 149 -2.34 -26.93 11.38
C ALA A 149 -3.47 -27.97 11.44
N ARG A 150 -4.42 -27.89 10.50
CA ARG A 150 -5.53 -28.85 10.35
C ARG A 150 -5.07 -30.17 9.74
N THR A 151 -4.60 -30.14 8.49
CA THR A 151 -4.31 -31.34 7.69
C THR A 151 -3.05 -32.08 8.13
N ARG A 152 -2.13 -31.39 8.81
CA ARG A 152 -0.78 -31.89 9.14
C ARG A 152 0.03 -32.30 7.92
N ASP A 153 -0.31 -31.83 6.72
CA ASP A 153 0.45 -32.10 5.51
C ASP A 153 1.71 -31.22 5.46
N PRO A 154 2.91 -31.79 5.65
CA PRO A 154 4.14 -31.01 5.71
C PRO A 154 4.53 -30.36 4.39
N ARG A 155 3.97 -30.81 3.25
CA ARG A 155 4.24 -30.24 1.92
C ARG A 155 3.78 -28.78 1.82
N LEU A 156 2.84 -28.36 2.68
CA LEU A 156 2.37 -26.98 2.75
C LEU A 156 3.47 -26.00 3.19
N TRP A 157 4.55 -26.46 3.84
CA TRP A 157 5.75 -25.62 4.06
C TRP A 157 6.41 -25.20 2.75
N LEU A 158 6.44 -26.08 1.75
CA LEU A 158 7.01 -25.75 0.43
C LEU A 158 6.13 -24.73 -0.28
N ALA A 159 4.80 -24.91 -0.22
CA ALA A 159 3.84 -23.94 -0.78
C ALA A 159 3.95 -22.56 -0.10
N MET A 160 4.09 -22.53 1.24
CA MET A 160 4.37 -21.28 1.96
C MET A 160 5.71 -20.68 1.54
N GLY A 161 6.73 -21.50 1.30
CA GLY A 161 8.02 -21.06 0.75
C GLY A 161 7.89 -20.38 -0.61
N VAL A 162 7.11 -20.95 -1.53
CA VAL A 162 6.84 -20.35 -2.85
C VAL A 162 6.11 -19.02 -2.72
N VAL A 163 5.02 -18.98 -1.95
CA VAL A 163 4.23 -17.77 -1.74
C VAL A 163 5.04 -16.69 -1.03
N ALA A 164 5.86 -17.06 -0.04
CA ALA A 164 6.72 -16.13 0.67
C ALA A 164 7.83 -15.58 -0.23
N GLY A 165 8.50 -16.43 -1.01
CA GLY A 165 9.53 -16.00 -1.95
C GLY A 165 8.97 -15.01 -2.98
N ALA A 166 7.80 -15.31 -3.57
CA ALA A 166 7.11 -14.40 -4.47
C ALA A 166 6.64 -13.11 -3.76
N GLY A 167 6.19 -13.22 -2.52
CA GLY A 167 5.75 -12.08 -1.72
C GLY A 167 6.84 -11.07 -1.39
N LEU A 168 8.10 -11.51 -1.31
CA LEU A 168 9.24 -10.59 -1.14
C LEU A 168 9.49 -9.70 -2.37
N TYR A 169 8.95 -10.05 -3.54
CA TYR A 169 8.91 -9.15 -4.70
C TYR A 169 7.82 -8.08 -4.59
N ALA A 170 6.87 -8.22 -3.66
CA ALA A 170 5.83 -7.23 -3.37
C ALA A 170 6.22 -6.31 -2.22
N LYS A 171 6.57 -6.90 -1.07
CA LYS A 171 6.89 -6.15 0.16
C LYS A 171 7.79 -6.96 1.10
N TYR A 172 8.87 -6.34 1.59
CA TYR A 172 9.78 -6.98 2.55
C TYR A 172 9.15 -7.22 3.93
N LEU A 173 8.06 -6.51 4.22
CA LEU A 173 7.32 -6.60 5.48
C LEU A 173 6.81 -8.03 5.78
N LEU A 174 6.66 -8.86 4.75
CA LEU A 174 6.34 -10.27 4.87
C LEU A 174 7.22 -11.03 5.89
N VAL A 175 8.49 -10.62 6.06
CA VAL A 175 9.37 -11.22 7.07
C VAL A 175 8.79 -11.08 8.49
N LEU A 176 8.14 -9.94 8.79
CA LEU A 176 7.49 -9.72 10.08
C LEU A 176 6.27 -10.62 10.26
N LEU A 177 5.52 -10.92 9.19
CA LEU A 177 4.44 -11.89 9.25
C LEU A 177 4.97 -13.29 9.58
N LEU A 178 6.01 -13.73 8.87
CA LEU A 178 6.60 -15.05 9.08
C LEU A 178 7.15 -15.20 10.50
N LEU A 179 7.82 -14.16 11.01
CA LEU A 179 8.25 -14.08 12.41
C LEU A 179 7.05 -14.19 13.37
N SER A 180 5.99 -13.42 13.11
CA SER A 180 4.78 -13.42 13.94
C SER A 180 4.09 -14.78 13.97
N ILE A 181 3.98 -15.47 12.82
CA ILE A 181 3.44 -16.83 12.75
C ILE A 181 4.35 -17.80 13.50
N GLY A 182 5.67 -17.66 13.37
CA GLY A 182 6.66 -18.45 14.11
C GLY A 182 6.49 -18.31 15.63
N VAL A 183 6.47 -17.08 16.14
CA VAL A 183 6.19 -16.78 17.56
C VAL A 183 4.81 -17.30 17.96
N GLY A 184 3.81 -17.12 17.11
CA GLY A 184 2.47 -17.65 17.32
C GLY A 184 2.46 -19.16 17.49
N MET A 185 3.15 -19.91 16.64
CA MET A 185 3.21 -21.38 16.71
C MET A 185 4.06 -21.85 17.90
N LEU A 186 5.09 -21.08 18.28
CA LEU A 186 5.92 -21.35 19.44
C LEU A 186 5.14 -21.16 20.74
N VAL A 187 4.38 -20.07 20.89
CA VAL A 187 3.66 -19.75 22.12
C VAL A 187 2.27 -20.37 22.15
N GLY A 188 1.48 -20.15 21.09
CA GLY A 188 0.08 -20.60 20.95
C GLY A 188 -0.09 -22.03 20.44
N GLY A 189 0.96 -22.64 19.88
CA GLY A 189 0.92 -23.99 19.32
C GLY A 189 0.29 -24.08 17.91
N PRO A 190 0.58 -25.14 17.14
CA PRO A 190 1.26 -26.37 17.55
C PRO A 190 2.77 -26.34 17.26
N ARG A 191 3.59 -26.27 18.33
CA ARG A 191 5.06 -26.13 18.28
C ARG A 191 5.77 -27.14 17.37
N ARG A 192 5.30 -28.40 17.38
CA ARG A 192 5.87 -29.49 16.59
C ARG A 192 5.95 -29.22 15.09
N LEU A 193 5.10 -28.33 14.57
CA LEU A 193 5.12 -27.97 13.15
C LEU A 193 6.35 -27.15 12.76
N LEU A 194 6.89 -26.34 13.69
CA LEU A 194 8.08 -25.50 13.44
C LEU A 194 9.38 -26.30 13.35
N PHE A 195 9.40 -27.50 13.91
CA PHE A 195 10.59 -28.36 13.95
C PHE A 195 10.52 -29.48 12.92
N HIS A 196 9.61 -29.37 11.94
CA HIS A 196 9.48 -30.37 10.89
C HIS A 196 10.59 -30.18 9.84
N PRO A 197 11.19 -31.26 9.27
CA PRO A 197 12.25 -31.16 8.25
C PRO A 197 11.87 -30.38 6.97
N TYR A 198 10.59 -30.15 6.73
CA TYR A 198 10.11 -29.38 5.58
C TYR A 198 10.20 -27.86 5.81
N VAL A 199 10.38 -27.39 7.05
CA VAL A 199 10.57 -25.98 7.38
C VAL A 199 11.81 -25.41 6.68
N PRO A 200 13.02 -26.00 6.84
CA PRO A 200 14.19 -25.50 6.12
C PRO A 200 14.05 -25.65 4.60
N ALA A 201 13.35 -26.67 4.10
CA ALA A 201 13.08 -26.80 2.66
C ALA A 201 12.19 -25.67 2.13
N GLY A 202 11.14 -25.29 2.86
CA GLY A 202 10.30 -24.13 2.53
C GLY A 202 11.08 -22.82 2.59
N ALA A 203 11.92 -22.64 3.62
CA ALA A 203 12.78 -21.47 3.74
C ALA A 203 13.81 -21.38 2.59
N ALA A 204 14.40 -22.50 2.18
CA ALA A 204 15.31 -22.56 1.05
C ALA A 204 14.61 -22.20 -0.28
N ILE A 205 13.37 -22.67 -0.49
CA ILE A 205 12.57 -22.28 -1.65
C ILE A 205 12.29 -20.77 -1.65
N ALA A 206 11.88 -20.23 -0.49
CA ALA A 206 11.61 -18.79 -0.37
C ALA A 206 12.88 -17.96 -0.68
N ALA A 207 14.03 -18.35 -0.11
CA ALA A 207 15.30 -17.68 -0.34
C ALA A 207 15.76 -17.79 -1.79
N LEU A 208 15.58 -18.96 -2.44
CA LEU A 208 15.94 -19.16 -3.83
C LEU A 208 15.11 -18.26 -4.74
N ILE A 209 13.79 -18.22 -4.54
CA ILE A 209 12.89 -17.36 -5.33
C ILE A 209 13.22 -15.89 -5.08
N ALA A 210 13.36 -15.48 -3.82
CA ALA A 210 13.63 -14.08 -3.47
C ALA A 210 15.08 -13.63 -3.75
N SER A 211 15.97 -14.55 -4.13
CA SER A 211 17.40 -14.26 -4.27
C SER A 211 17.73 -13.06 -5.16
N PRO A 212 17.07 -12.78 -6.30
CA PRO A 212 17.39 -11.61 -7.11
C PRO A 212 17.17 -10.29 -6.36
N VAL A 213 16.08 -10.18 -5.60
CA VAL A 213 15.75 -8.96 -4.84
C VAL A 213 16.70 -8.82 -3.64
N LEU A 214 17.01 -9.93 -2.96
CA LEU A 214 17.94 -9.94 -1.83
C LEU A 214 19.36 -9.60 -2.25
N ILE A 215 19.82 -10.13 -3.39
CA ILE A 215 21.12 -9.79 -3.97
C ILE A 215 21.14 -8.31 -4.35
N TRP A 216 20.07 -7.80 -4.97
CA TRP A 216 19.98 -6.38 -5.31
C TRP A 216 20.07 -5.50 -4.07
N GLN A 217 19.30 -5.78 -3.01
CA GLN A 217 19.39 -5.03 -1.74
C GLN A 217 20.81 -5.06 -1.16
N ALA A 218 21.45 -6.23 -1.14
CA ALA A 218 22.80 -6.39 -0.60
C ALA A 218 23.86 -5.62 -1.40
N THR A 219 23.77 -5.62 -2.74
CA THR A 219 24.73 -4.91 -3.60
C THR A 219 24.51 -3.39 -3.65
N HIS A 220 23.37 -2.90 -3.16
CA HIS A 220 23.02 -1.48 -3.11
C HIS A 220 23.05 -0.90 -1.69
N GLY A 221 23.61 -1.63 -0.72
CA GLY A 221 23.83 -1.11 0.64
C GLY A 221 22.59 -1.13 1.54
N TRP A 222 21.59 -1.96 1.23
CA TRP A 222 20.34 -2.08 1.98
C TRP A 222 19.54 -0.77 2.12
N PRO A 223 19.19 -0.11 1.00
CA PRO A 223 18.43 1.15 1.02
C PRO A 223 17.10 1.05 1.78
N GLN A 224 16.52 -0.16 1.88
CA GLN A 224 15.30 -0.40 2.63
C GLN A 224 15.44 -0.04 4.13
N PHE A 225 16.62 -0.19 4.74
CA PHE A 225 16.83 0.18 6.14
C PHE A 225 16.86 1.70 6.31
N GLU A 226 17.55 2.41 5.41
CA GLU A 226 17.56 3.88 5.40
C GLU A 226 16.14 4.44 5.22
N MET A 227 15.35 3.83 4.32
CA MET A 227 13.95 4.19 4.14
C MET A 227 13.09 3.90 5.39
N ALA A 228 13.31 2.76 6.05
CA ALA A 228 12.60 2.42 7.29
C ALA A 228 12.92 3.41 8.43
N ASP A 229 14.17 3.83 8.57
CA ASP A 229 14.59 4.82 9.56
C ASP A 229 13.97 6.19 9.27
N ALA A 230 14.00 6.63 8.00
CA ALA A 230 13.36 7.88 7.58
C ALA A 230 11.85 7.89 7.87
N LEU A 231 11.15 6.80 7.56
CA LEU A 231 9.72 6.66 7.84
C LEU A 231 9.42 6.59 9.33
N SER A 232 10.28 5.93 10.12
CA SER A 232 10.14 5.91 11.57
C SER A 232 10.26 7.32 12.15
N ILE A 233 11.26 8.10 11.73
CA ILE A 233 11.40 9.50 12.18
C ILE A 233 10.20 10.34 11.74
N ALA A 234 9.74 10.18 10.50
CA ALA A 234 8.64 10.97 9.95
C ALA A 234 7.28 10.66 10.60
N LEU A 235 6.99 9.39 10.88
CA LEU A 235 5.63 8.92 11.12
C LEU A 235 5.42 8.14 12.42
N ALA A 236 6.47 7.79 13.20
CA ALA A 236 6.31 6.88 14.34
C ALA A 236 5.36 7.42 15.40
N ASP A 237 5.48 8.69 15.78
CA ASP A 237 4.66 9.28 16.85
C ASP A 237 3.18 9.35 16.44
N LEU A 238 2.92 9.84 15.22
CA LEU A 238 1.57 9.84 14.66
C LEU A 238 1.01 8.42 14.55
N SER A 239 1.82 7.46 14.11
CA SER A 239 1.42 6.05 13.99
C SER A 239 1.09 5.43 15.34
N ARG A 240 1.85 5.76 16.40
CA ARG A 240 1.60 5.27 17.77
C ARG A 240 0.33 5.88 18.36
N ILE A 241 0.13 7.19 18.21
CA ILE A 241 -1.05 7.90 18.73
C ILE A 241 -2.33 7.42 18.02
N SER A 242 -2.26 7.28 16.69
CA SER A 242 -3.41 6.88 15.87
C SER A 242 -3.60 5.36 15.76
N PHE A 243 -2.75 4.55 16.40
CA PHE A 243 -2.68 3.11 16.14
C PHE A 243 -4.04 2.40 16.34
N LEU A 244 -4.67 2.60 17.49
CA LEU A 244 -5.94 1.94 17.83
C LEU A 244 -7.12 2.44 16.94
N PRO A 245 -7.34 3.75 16.76
CA PRO A 245 -8.31 4.24 15.78
C PRO A 245 -8.09 3.66 14.38
N MET A 246 -6.84 3.59 13.91
CA MET A 246 -6.52 3.07 12.59
C MET A 246 -6.81 1.56 12.47
N LEU A 247 -6.58 0.75 13.51
CA LEU A 247 -6.98 -0.67 13.49
C LEU A 247 -8.49 -0.86 13.28
N ILE A 248 -9.31 0.04 13.84
CA ILE A 248 -10.76 0.04 13.65
C ILE A 248 -11.10 0.47 12.22
N LEU A 249 -10.48 1.53 11.73
CA LEU A 249 -10.75 2.10 10.41
C LEU A 249 -10.36 1.14 9.27
N VAL A 250 -9.24 0.42 9.42
CA VAL A 250 -8.72 -0.53 8.41
C VAL A 250 -9.75 -1.58 8.03
N VAL A 251 -10.46 -2.19 8.98
CA VAL A 251 -11.54 -3.15 8.62
C VAL A 251 -12.88 -2.43 8.50
N GLY A 252 -13.12 -1.43 9.34
CA GLY A 252 -14.34 -0.66 9.44
C GLY A 252 -15.03 -0.84 10.79
N LEU A 253 -15.69 0.23 11.24
CA LEU A 253 -16.30 0.33 12.57
C LEU A 253 -17.31 -0.80 12.84
N PHE A 254 -18.19 -1.10 11.88
CA PHE A 254 -19.26 -2.07 12.06
C PHE A 254 -18.80 -3.53 11.93
N LEU A 255 -17.63 -3.76 11.34
CA LEU A 255 -16.97 -5.07 11.31
C LEU A 255 -16.03 -5.30 12.50
N THR A 256 -15.84 -4.29 13.35
CA THR A 256 -14.98 -4.41 14.54
C THR A 256 -15.43 -5.50 15.52
N PRO A 257 -16.73 -5.63 15.84
CA PRO A 257 -17.20 -6.75 16.65
C PRO A 257 -16.91 -8.13 16.06
N PHE A 258 -16.83 -8.26 14.73
CA PHE A 258 -16.58 -9.53 14.07
C PHE A 258 -15.13 -9.97 14.28
N TRP A 259 -14.15 -9.13 13.93
CA TRP A 259 -12.74 -9.53 14.08
C TRP A 259 -12.32 -9.66 15.55
N ILE A 260 -12.93 -8.87 16.46
CA ILE A 260 -12.75 -9.05 17.92
C ILE A 260 -13.33 -10.40 18.36
N ALA A 261 -14.54 -10.76 17.92
CA ALA A 261 -15.12 -12.07 18.22
C ALA A 261 -14.24 -13.22 17.70
N GLY A 262 -13.63 -13.04 16.52
CA GLY A 262 -12.66 -13.97 15.96
C GLY A 262 -11.41 -14.14 16.83
N LEU A 263 -10.81 -13.03 17.26
CA LEU A 263 -9.66 -13.01 18.18
C LEU A 263 -9.98 -13.75 19.49
N VAL A 264 -11.09 -13.39 20.13
CA VAL A 264 -11.53 -13.99 21.39
C VAL A 264 -11.80 -15.48 21.21
N ALA A 265 -12.47 -15.87 20.12
CA ALA A 265 -12.79 -17.26 19.86
C ALA A 265 -11.54 -18.11 19.55
N LEU A 266 -10.56 -17.59 18.82
CA LEU A 266 -9.27 -18.27 18.59
C LEU A 266 -8.54 -18.54 19.91
N LEU A 267 -8.58 -17.61 20.86
CA LEU A 267 -7.96 -17.77 22.17
C LEU A 267 -8.75 -18.73 23.08
N ARG A 268 -10.10 -18.66 23.06
CA ARG A 268 -10.94 -19.31 24.08
C ARG A 268 -11.59 -20.64 23.64
N ARG A 269 -11.94 -20.84 22.37
CA ARG A 269 -12.62 -22.08 21.92
C ARG A 269 -11.68 -23.28 22.00
N ALA A 270 -12.07 -24.32 22.75
CA ALA A 270 -11.26 -25.53 22.91
C ALA A 270 -10.96 -26.23 21.57
N GLN A 271 -11.94 -26.28 20.67
CA GLN A 271 -11.80 -26.84 19.32
C GLN A 271 -10.82 -26.07 18.42
N TRP A 272 -10.50 -24.82 18.74
CA TRP A 272 -9.56 -23.99 17.96
C TRP A 272 -8.17 -23.90 18.61
N ARG A 273 -7.88 -24.74 19.61
CA ARG A 273 -6.55 -24.87 20.20
C ARG A 273 -5.42 -25.00 19.14
N PRO A 274 -5.56 -25.78 18.05
CA PRO A 274 -4.53 -25.86 17.01
C PRO A 274 -4.31 -24.57 16.21
N TYR A 275 -5.25 -23.62 16.24
CA TYR A 275 -5.23 -22.37 15.47
C TYR A 275 -4.91 -21.13 16.32
N ARG A 276 -4.68 -21.32 17.64
CA ARG A 276 -4.33 -20.24 18.58
C ARG A 276 -3.12 -19.42 18.14
N PHE A 277 -2.20 -20.02 17.38
CA PHE A 277 -1.05 -19.30 16.84
C PHE A 277 -1.44 -18.05 16.05
N VAL A 278 -2.59 -18.04 15.37
CA VAL A 278 -3.04 -16.88 14.58
C VAL A 278 -3.33 -15.68 15.49
N ALA A 279 -4.04 -15.90 16.59
CA ALA A 279 -4.33 -14.85 17.56
C ALA A 279 -3.05 -14.32 18.23
N VAL A 280 -2.12 -15.22 18.58
CA VAL A 280 -0.84 -14.82 19.17
C VAL A 280 0.04 -14.09 18.16
N ALA A 281 0.07 -14.52 16.91
CA ALA A 281 0.77 -13.85 15.82
C ALA A 281 0.24 -12.43 15.62
N TYR A 282 -1.08 -12.24 15.63
CA TYR A 282 -1.69 -10.92 15.59
C TYR A 282 -1.26 -10.04 16.77
N LEU A 283 -1.40 -10.52 18.00
CA LEU A 283 -1.03 -9.74 19.19
C LEU A 283 0.47 -9.39 19.20
N PHE A 284 1.33 -10.32 18.78
CA PHE A 284 2.75 -10.08 18.63
C PHE A 284 3.04 -9.04 17.55
N MET A 285 2.42 -9.14 16.37
CA MET A 285 2.56 -8.16 15.28
C MET A 285 2.16 -6.75 15.76
N ILE A 286 1.04 -6.63 16.47
CA ILE A 286 0.58 -5.34 17.02
C ILE A 286 1.61 -4.76 18.00
N ALA A 287 2.09 -5.58 18.94
CA ALA A 287 3.12 -5.14 19.89
C ALA A 287 4.42 -4.71 19.18
N LEU A 288 4.84 -5.49 18.17
CA LEU A 288 6.03 -5.22 17.37
C LEU A 288 5.89 -3.90 16.62
N LEU A 289 4.78 -3.69 15.91
CA LEU A 289 4.53 -2.46 15.13
C LEU A 289 4.52 -1.22 16.03
N ILE A 290 3.87 -1.28 17.20
CA ILE A 290 3.88 -0.16 18.15
C ILE A 290 5.32 0.13 18.63
N ALA A 291 6.08 -0.91 18.96
CA ALA A 291 7.45 -0.78 19.43
C ALA A 291 8.35 -0.08 18.38
N ILE A 292 8.29 -0.53 17.12
CA ILE A 292 9.11 0.00 16.03
C ILE A 292 8.52 1.24 15.34
N GLY A 293 7.36 1.75 15.78
CA GLY A 293 6.70 2.89 15.14
C GLY A 293 6.07 2.58 13.78
N GLY A 294 5.76 1.31 13.50
CA GLY A 294 5.09 0.87 12.28
C GLY A 294 3.61 1.25 12.24
N GLN A 295 3.06 1.35 11.02
CA GLN A 295 1.67 1.73 10.80
C GLN A 295 0.70 0.59 11.13
N ALA A 296 -0.48 0.92 11.68
CA ALA A 296 -1.51 -0.07 12.01
C ALA A 296 -2.04 -0.86 10.80
N VAL A 297 -2.03 -0.27 9.60
CA VAL A 297 -2.48 -0.90 8.35
C VAL A 297 -1.67 -2.17 8.02
N TYR A 298 -0.43 -2.27 8.49
CA TYR A 298 0.43 -3.44 8.33
C TYR A 298 -0.10 -4.69 9.04
N ALA A 299 -1.01 -4.55 10.01
CA ALA A 299 -1.68 -5.69 10.62
C ALA A 299 -2.98 -6.11 9.87
N GLY A 300 -3.38 -5.38 8.83
CA GLY A 300 -4.68 -5.53 8.18
C GLY A 300 -4.96 -6.93 7.62
N ALA A 301 -3.96 -7.57 7.01
CA ALA A 301 -4.12 -8.92 6.49
C ALA A 301 -4.35 -9.96 7.60
N LEU A 302 -3.73 -9.81 8.78
CA LEU A 302 -4.03 -10.64 9.94
C LEU A 302 -5.44 -10.33 10.49
N GLN A 303 -5.90 -9.08 10.44
CA GLN A 303 -7.28 -8.74 10.79
C GLN A 303 -8.29 -9.42 9.86
N PHE A 304 -7.99 -9.64 8.58
CA PHE A 304 -8.84 -10.45 7.69
C PHE A 304 -8.95 -11.92 8.14
N VAL A 305 -7.87 -12.50 8.64
CA VAL A 305 -7.90 -13.86 9.21
C VAL A 305 -8.77 -13.91 10.48
N LEU A 306 -8.66 -12.89 11.33
CA LEU A 306 -9.52 -12.75 12.51
C LEU A 306 -10.98 -12.50 12.13
N LEU A 307 -11.22 -11.69 11.09
CA LEU A 307 -12.55 -11.44 10.54
C LEU A 307 -13.19 -12.74 10.04
N ALA A 308 -12.44 -13.58 9.32
CA ALA A 308 -12.91 -14.91 8.89
C ALA A 308 -13.33 -15.77 10.08
N ALA A 309 -12.50 -15.85 11.12
CA ALA A 309 -12.83 -16.57 12.36
C ALA A 309 -14.08 -15.97 13.03
N GLY A 310 -14.18 -14.65 13.08
CA GLY A 310 -15.32 -13.90 13.59
C GLY A 310 -16.63 -14.21 12.86
N CYS A 311 -16.59 -14.31 11.54
CA CYS A 311 -17.74 -14.67 10.72
C CYS A 311 -18.24 -16.09 10.99
N VAL A 312 -17.36 -17.03 11.38
CA VAL A 312 -17.80 -18.36 11.86
C VAL A 312 -18.61 -18.21 13.15
N VAL A 313 -18.13 -17.43 14.12
CA VAL A 313 -18.84 -17.14 15.37
C VAL A 313 -20.18 -16.42 15.11
N ALA A 314 -20.16 -15.41 14.25
CA ALA A 314 -21.33 -14.61 13.91
C ALA A 314 -22.41 -15.45 13.20
N ALA A 315 -22.01 -16.35 12.29
CA ALA A 315 -22.94 -17.27 11.64
C ALA A 315 -23.59 -18.24 12.62
N ASP A 316 -22.84 -18.73 13.63
CA ASP A 316 -23.38 -19.58 14.69
C ASP A 316 -24.37 -18.83 15.60
N TRP A 317 -24.15 -17.53 15.82
CA TRP A 317 -24.99 -16.65 16.62
C TRP A 317 -26.27 -16.20 15.89
N ALA A 318 -26.16 -15.94 14.58
CA ALA A 318 -27.22 -15.42 13.73
C ALA A 318 -28.24 -16.50 13.28
N ARG A 319 -28.81 -17.24 14.25
CA ARG A 319 -29.80 -18.29 13.99
C ARG A 319 -31.23 -17.76 13.81
N THR A 320 -31.54 -16.59 14.37
CA THR A 320 -32.87 -15.96 14.27
C THR A 320 -32.92 -14.96 13.10
N ALA A 321 -34.13 -14.63 12.61
CA ALA A 321 -34.28 -13.62 11.56
C ALA A 321 -33.74 -12.25 11.98
N VAL A 322 -34.02 -11.83 13.23
CA VAL A 322 -33.53 -10.56 13.80
C VAL A 322 -32.01 -10.49 13.80
N ARG A 323 -31.32 -11.52 14.29
CA ARG A 323 -29.84 -11.52 14.35
C ARG A 323 -29.20 -11.55 12.96
N ARG A 324 -29.83 -12.22 11.99
CA ARG A 324 -29.41 -12.16 10.58
C ARG A 324 -29.59 -10.77 9.99
N CYS A 325 -30.70 -10.10 10.29
CA CYS A 325 -30.94 -8.72 9.89
C CYS A 325 -29.87 -7.79 10.48
N LEU A 326 -29.57 -7.92 11.78
CA LEU A 326 -28.50 -7.13 12.43
C LEU A 326 -27.13 -7.32 11.76
N ALA A 327 -26.74 -8.56 11.44
CA ALA A 327 -25.50 -8.81 10.72
C ALA A 327 -25.51 -8.20 9.30
N GLY A 328 -26.63 -8.28 8.59
CA GLY A 328 -26.80 -7.63 7.28
C GLY A 328 -26.72 -6.11 7.34
N VAL A 329 -27.36 -5.49 8.34
CA VAL A 329 -27.28 -4.04 8.59
C VAL A 329 -25.85 -3.63 8.93
N ALA A 330 -25.13 -4.40 9.75
CA ALA A 330 -23.73 -4.12 10.05
C ALA A 330 -22.85 -4.14 8.78
N LEU A 331 -23.05 -5.11 7.88
CA LEU A 331 -22.33 -5.16 6.59
C LEU A 331 -22.66 -3.96 5.69
N ALA A 332 -23.95 -3.63 5.56
CA ALA A 332 -24.39 -2.50 4.74
C ALA A 332 -23.90 -1.16 5.29
N ALA A 333 -23.99 -0.97 6.61
CA ALA A 333 -23.45 0.21 7.28
C ALA A 333 -21.93 0.30 7.09
N ASN A 334 -21.20 -0.80 7.22
CA ASN A 334 -19.74 -0.82 6.97
C ASN A 334 -19.40 -0.46 5.54
N LEU A 335 -20.14 -0.99 4.56
CA LEU A 335 -19.94 -0.66 3.14
C LEU A 335 -20.14 0.83 2.91
N VAL A 336 -21.25 1.39 3.39
CA VAL A 336 -21.56 2.81 3.21
C VAL A 336 -20.49 3.69 3.86
N THR A 337 -20.13 3.43 5.13
CA THR A 337 -19.11 4.25 5.80
C THR A 337 -17.74 4.09 5.17
N SER A 338 -17.32 2.88 4.83
CA SER A 338 -16.00 2.64 4.24
C SER A 338 -15.93 3.20 2.81
N ALA A 339 -16.99 3.08 2.02
CA ALA A 339 -17.03 3.64 0.67
C ALA A 339 -16.98 5.17 0.70
N VAL A 340 -17.69 5.84 1.61
CA VAL A 340 -17.59 7.29 1.77
C VAL A 340 -16.17 7.70 2.18
N LEU A 341 -15.55 6.99 3.11
CA LEU A 341 -14.24 7.38 3.63
C LEU A 341 -13.06 7.02 2.72
N LEU A 342 -13.18 5.99 1.87
CA LEU A 342 -12.02 5.40 1.18
C LEU A 342 -12.19 5.28 -0.34
N LEU A 343 -13.39 5.48 -0.88
CA LEU A 343 -13.65 5.44 -2.31
C LEU A 343 -14.13 6.81 -2.82
N PRO A 344 -13.96 7.10 -4.12
CA PRO A 344 -14.37 8.37 -4.71
C PRO A 344 -15.87 8.38 -5.03
N VAL A 345 -16.72 8.09 -4.03
CA VAL A 345 -18.19 8.04 -4.20
C VAL A 345 -18.83 9.43 -4.16
N LEU A 346 -18.15 10.40 -3.54
CA LEU A 346 -18.54 11.81 -3.54
C LEU A 346 -17.61 12.65 -4.44
N PRO A 347 -18.08 13.80 -4.96
CA PRO A 347 -17.20 14.79 -5.58
C PRO A 347 -16.10 15.19 -4.60
N ILE A 348 -14.87 15.42 -5.08
CA ILE A 348 -13.74 15.73 -4.20
C ILE A 348 -13.98 16.99 -3.35
N GLN A 349 -14.69 17.98 -3.89
CA GLN A 349 -15.06 19.20 -3.17
C GLN A 349 -15.90 18.91 -1.92
N ALA A 350 -16.76 17.89 -1.94
CA ALA A 350 -17.56 17.53 -0.77
C ALA A 350 -16.71 17.05 0.42
N TYR A 351 -15.51 16.52 0.16
CA TYR A 351 -14.53 16.20 1.20
C TYR A 351 -13.86 17.47 1.72
N ALA A 352 -13.51 18.42 0.84
CA ALA A 352 -12.87 19.68 1.22
C ALA A 352 -13.79 20.57 2.06
N ASP A 353 -15.07 20.67 1.69
CA ASP A 353 -16.04 21.56 2.33
C ASP A 353 -16.49 21.05 3.72
N ASN A 354 -16.26 19.77 4.03
CA ASN A 354 -16.63 19.17 5.30
C ASN A 354 -15.40 19.02 6.22
N PRO A 355 -15.35 19.72 7.38
CA PRO A 355 -14.16 19.72 8.25
C PRO A 355 -13.73 18.34 8.77
N LEU A 356 -14.69 17.42 8.97
CA LEU A 356 -14.38 16.07 9.44
C LEU A 356 -13.83 15.21 8.31
N LEU A 357 -14.46 15.27 7.13
CA LEU A 357 -14.00 14.52 5.98
C LEU A 357 -12.65 15.03 5.48
N ALA A 358 -12.41 16.34 5.49
CA ALA A 358 -11.14 16.93 5.07
C ALA A 358 -9.94 16.37 5.86
N GLN A 359 -10.11 16.08 7.15
CA GLN A 359 -9.05 15.48 7.98
C GLN A 359 -8.79 14.00 7.67
N LEU A 360 -9.80 13.29 7.16
CA LEU A 360 -9.74 11.85 6.88
C LEU A 360 -9.44 11.56 5.40
N ALA A 361 -9.64 12.54 4.52
CA ALA A 361 -9.62 12.38 3.07
C ALA A 361 -8.22 12.58 2.44
N ILE A 362 -7.15 12.34 3.21
CA ILE A 362 -5.76 12.51 2.75
C ILE A 362 -5.54 11.73 1.43
N THR A 363 -6.00 10.49 1.38
CA THR A 363 -5.82 9.63 0.19
C THR A 363 -6.61 10.12 -1.03
N GLN A 364 -7.71 10.84 -0.83
CA GLN A 364 -8.49 11.47 -1.90
C GLN A 364 -7.79 12.74 -2.38
N PHE A 365 -7.23 13.55 -1.48
CA PHE A 365 -6.49 14.76 -1.86
C PHE A 365 -5.17 14.45 -2.56
N ASP A 366 -4.51 13.35 -2.23
CA ASP A 366 -3.33 12.83 -2.95
C ASP A 366 -3.66 12.33 -4.37
N GLN A 367 -4.94 12.32 -4.76
CA GLN A 367 -5.41 12.02 -6.12
C GLN A 367 -5.74 13.27 -6.95
N ALA A 368 -5.48 14.47 -6.45
CA ALA A 368 -6.01 15.72 -7.03
C ALA A 368 -4.96 16.81 -7.22
N GLY A 369 -5.31 17.82 -8.02
CA GLY A 369 -4.45 18.98 -8.29
C GLY A 369 -3.36 18.74 -9.33
N TRP A 370 -3.13 17.49 -9.80
CA TRP A 370 -2.06 17.17 -10.74
C TRP A 370 -2.19 17.84 -12.12
N PRO A 371 -3.38 17.88 -12.75
CA PRO A 371 -3.57 18.63 -13.99
C PRO A 371 -3.36 20.13 -13.80
N GLU A 372 -3.88 20.72 -12.71
CA GLU A 372 -3.75 22.14 -12.38
C GLU A 372 -2.29 22.52 -12.11
N LEU A 373 -1.56 21.70 -11.36
CA LEU A 373 -0.13 21.85 -11.09
C LEU A 373 0.64 21.87 -12.41
N THR A 374 0.34 20.93 -13.30
CA THR A 374 1.02 20.84 -14.60
C THR A 374 0.67 22.03 -15.52
N ALA A 375 -0.58 22.49 -15.50
CA ALA A 375 -1.00 23.66 -16.27
C ALA A 375 -0.30 24.95 -15.79
N GLN A 376 -0.14 25.12 -14.48
CA GLN A 376 0.58 26.27 -13.91
C GLN A 376 2.08 26.18 -14.16
N ALA A 377 2.67 24.99 -14.04
CA ALA A 377 4.05 24.73 -14.44
C ALA A 377 4.28 25.07 -15.92
N ALA A 378 3.32 24.74 -16.79
CA ALA A 378 3.36 25.11 -18.21
C ALA A 378 3.28 26.61 -18.43
N ALA A 379 2.49 27.35 -17.63
CA ALA A 379 2.45 28.80 -17.69
C ALA A 379 3.81 29.42 -17.32
N VAL A 380 4.46 28.92 -16.26
CA VAL A 380 5.82 29.33 -15.88
C VAL A 380 6.83 29.05 -17.00
N TYR A 381 6.79 27.86 -17.60
CA TYR A 381 7.67 27.50 -18.72
C TYR A 381 7.45 28.38 -19.95
N ARG A 382 6.20 28.69 -20.30
CA ARG A 382 5.88 29.57 -21.43
C ARG A 382 6.27 31.02 -21.17
N ALA A 383 6.34 31.46 -19.92
CA ALA A 383 6.84 32.79 -19.57
C ALA A 383 8.37 32.92 -19.74
N LEU A 384 9.11 31.80 -19.87
CA LEU A 384 10.55 31.84 -20.12
C LEU A 384 10.87 32.46 -21.49
N PRO A 385 12.00 33.19 -21.60
CA PRO A 385 12.54 33.62 -22.88
C PRO A 385 12.72 32.42 -23.85
N PRO A 386 12.51 32.58 -25.17
CA PRO A 386 12.61 31.47 -26.13
C PRO A 386 13.96 30.73 -26.08
N GLN A 387 15.06 31.45 -25.85
CA GLN A 387 16.40 30.86 -25.69
C GLN A 387 16.50 29.94 -24.47
N ASP A 388 15.88 30.32 -23.34
CA ASP A 388 15.91 29.55 -22.09
C ASP A 388 15.11 28.25 -22.21
N ARG A 389 14.03 28.26 -23.00
CA ARG A 389 13.10 27.11 -23.13
C ARG A 389 13.76 25.83 -23.64
N SER A 390 14.74 25.95 -24.54
CA SER A 390 15.48 24.81 -25.12
C SER A 390 16.47 24.16 -24.15
N HIS A 391 16.90 24.92 -23.14
CA HIS A 391 17.81 24.50 -22.08
C HIS A 391 17.10 24.22 -20.75
N ALA A 392 15.77 24.31 -20.71
CA ALA A 392 14.99 24.14 -19.50
C ALA A 392 14.66 22.67 -19.21
N VAL A 393 14.63 22.33 -17.93
CA VAL A 393 14.10 21.07 -17.39
C VAL A 393 13.19 21.36 -16.19
N PHE A 394 12.34 20.39 -15.85
CA PHE A 394 11.54 20.46 -14.63
C PHE A 394 12.18 19.68 -13.48
N TYR A 395 12.11 20.24 -12.27
CA TYR A 395 12.49 19.56 -11.04
C TYR A 395 11.32 19.56 -10.04
N GLY A 396 10.79 18.37 -9.74
CA GLY A 396 9.83 18.18 -8.66
C GLY A 396 10.55 17.79 -7.38
N ASN A 397 10.21 18.42 -6.25
CA ASN A 397 10.84 18.11 -4.97
C ASN A 397 10.61 16.64 -4.57
N HIS A 398 9.39 16.13 -4.78
CA HIS A 398 9.06 14.70 -4.66
C HIS A 398 8.64 14.07 -5.99
N TYR A 399 8.67 12.73 -6.02
CA TYR A 399 8.26 11.91 -7.16
C TYR A 399 6.83 12.16 -7.64
N GLY A 400 5.91 12.64 -6.79
CA GLY A 400 4.51 12.90 -7.16
C GLY A 400 4.41 14.06 -8.15
N GLN A 401 5.06 15.19 -7.83
CA GLN A 401 5.19 16.34 -8.72
C GLN A 401 5.87 15.97 -10.05
N ALA A 402 7.00 15.26 -9.99
CA ALA A 402 7.72 14.85 -11.21
C ALA A 402 6.90 13.85 -12.04
N GLY A 403 6.20 12.92 -11.39
CA GLY A 403 5.28 11.97 -12.03
C GLY A 403 4.09 12.65 -12.71
N ALA A 404 3.53 13.69 -12.08
CA ALA A 404 2.46 14.51 -12.67
C ALA A 404 2.95 15.23 -13.94
N LEU A 405 4.13 15.86 -13.87
CA LEU A 405 4.73 16.54 -15.01
C LEU A 405 5.09 15.57 -16.15
N ASP A 406 5.58 14.35 -15.85
CA ASP A 406 5.79 13.30 -16.86
C ASP A 406 4.46 12.83 -17.49
N LYS A 407 3.37 12.75 -16.70
CA LYS A 407 2.07 12.30 -17.20
C LYS A 407 1.37 13.34 -18.06
N TYR A 408 1.27 14.57 -17.58
CA TYR A 408 0.44 15.62 -18.17
C TYR A 408 1.25 16.63 -18.99
N GLY A 409 2.54 16.78 -18.73
CA GLY A 409 3.41 17.74 -19.39
C GLY A 409 3.53 17.59 -20.91
N PRO A 410 3.53 16.36 -21.49
CA PRO A 410 3.58 16.19 -22.94
C PRO A 410 2.45 16.92 -23.69
N ALA A 411 1.24 16.99 -23.12
CA ALA A 411 0.11 17.70 -23.72
C ALA A 411 0.34 19.23 -23.80
N TYR A 412 1.24 19.76 -22.97
CA TYR A 412 1.62 21.17 -22.95
C TYR A 412 2.94 21.44 -23.70
N GLY A 413 3.60 20.40 -24.23
CA GLY A 413 4.92 20.49 -24.87
C GLY A 413 6.06 20.75 -23.88
N LEU A 414 5.93 20.27 -22.64
CA LEU A 414 6.95 20.49 -21.60
C LEU A 414 8.18 19.57 -21.79
N PRO A 415 9.39 20.04 -21.42
CA PRO A 415 10.57 19.20 -21.33
C PRO A 415 10.42 18.14 -20.22
N PRO A 416 11.31 17.13 -20.17
CA PRO A 416 11.31 16.10 -19.13
C PRO A 416 11.38 16.67 -17.71
N ALA A 417 10.75 15.94 -16.78
CA ALA A 417 10.77 16.21 -15.35
C ALA A 417 11.69 15.23 -14.61
N TYR A 418 12.32 15.73 -13.55
CA TYR A 418 13.28 14.99 -12.73
C TYR A 418 12.95 15.21 -11.25
N SER A 419 13.34 14.26 -10.40
CA SER A 419 13.25 14.40 -8.94
C SER A 419 14.41 13.66 -8.28
N GLY A 420 14.95 14.25 -7.22
CA GLY A 420 15.95 13.61 -6.36
C GLY A 420 15.36 12.66 -5.32
N HIS A 421 14.03 12.49 -5.27
CA HIS A 421 13.33 11.73 -4.23
C HIS A 421 13.28 10.23 -4.53
N ASN A 422 13.74 9.41 -3.58
CA ASN A 422 13.74 7.94 -3.62
C ASN A 422 14.30 7.41 -4.97
N SER A 423 13.73 6.35 -5.52
CA SER A 423 14.24 5.75 -6.75
C SER A 423 14.02 6.60 -8.00
N TYR A 424 13.20 7.66 -7.92
CA TYR A 424 13.07 8.62 -9.04
C TYR A 424 14.44 9.22 -9.40
N ALA A 425 15.32 9.39 -8.40
CA ALA A 425 16.69 9.85 -8.58
C ALA A 425 17.55 8.96 -9.49
N ASP A 426 17.18 7.68 -9.62
CA ASP A 426 17.92 6.67 -10.40
C ASP A 426 17.35 6.49 -11.83
N PHE A 427 16.20 7.08 -12.14
CA PHE A 427 15.58 6.97 -13.47
C PHE A 427 16.29 7.82 -14.53
N GLY A 428 17.08 8.80 -14.09
CA GLY A 428 17.90 9.62 -14.95
C GLY A 428 18.30 10.94 -14.28
N ARG A 429 19.06 11.74 -15.00
CA ARG A 429 19.44 13.09 -14.60
C ARG A 429 19.33 14.04 -15.80
N PRO A 430 19.20 15.36 -15.57
CA PRO A 430 19.37 16.31 -16.65
C PRO A 430 20.77 16.21 -17.29
N ALA A 431 20.83 16.49 -18.59
CA ALA A 431 22.09 16.59 -19.32
C ALA A 431 22.86 17.85 -18.91
N ASP A 432 24.19 17.82 -19.02
CA ASP A 432 25.07 18.89 -18.50
C ASP A 432 24.89 20.22 -19.26
N ASP A 433 24.24 20.22 -20.43
CA ASP A 433 23.88 21.39 -21.22
C ASP A 433 22.59 22.10 -20.76
N LYS A 434 21.87 21.53 -19.78
CA LYS A 434 20.62 22.09 -19.23
C LYS A 434 20.93 23.14 -18.17
N THR A 435 20.75 24.41 -18.56
CA THR A 435 21.14 25.58 -17.77
C THR A 435 19.98 26.27 -17.07
N VAL A 436 18.73 25.86 -17.35
CA VAL A 436 17.52 26.45 -16.76
C VAL A 436 16.69 25.37 -16.08
N VAL A 437 16.19 25.65 -14.88
CA VAL A 437 15.37 24.73 -14.11
C VAL A 437 14.10 25.44 -13.67
N VAL A 438 12.95 24.87 -14.02
CA VAL A 438 11.67 25.23 -13.40
C VAL A 438 11.41 24.22 -12.29
N THR A 439 11.38 24.68 -11.05
CA THR A 439 11.22 23.83 -9.88
C THR A 439 9.95 24.17 -9.12
N ILE A 440 9.37 23.18 -8.43
CA ILE A 440 8.25 23.35 -7.50
C ILE A 440 8.60 22.73 -6.15
N GLY A 441 8.24 23.40 -5.06
CA GLY A 441 8.20 22.78 -3.74
C GLY A 441 9.55 22.54 -3.07
N VAL A 442 10.62 23.15 -3.55
CA VAL A 442 11.96 22.98 -2.97
C VAL A 442 12.24 24.00 -1.86
N ASP A 443 13.13 23.65 -0.94
CA ASP A 443 13.68 24.60 0.03
C ASP A 443 14.47 25.70 -0.72
N ARG A 444 13.92 26.91 -0.75
CA ARG A 444 14.51 28.05 -1.48
C ARG A 444 15.94 28.35 -1.03
N ALA A 445 16.23 28.31 0.27
CA ALA A 445 17.52 28.69 0.81
C ALA A 445 18.62 27.69 0.40
N LYS A 446 18.31 26.40 0.42
CA LYS A 446 19.25 25.34 0.04
C LYS A 446 19.36 25.22 -1.48
N PHE A 447 18.24 25.19 -2.19
CA PHE A 447 18.22 24.96 -3.63
C PHE A 447 18.86 26.12 -4.41
N SER A 448 18.65 27.36 -3.97
CA SER A 448 19.22 28.54 -4.66
C SER A 448 20.75 28.59 -4.61
N GLN A 449 21.40 27.95 -3.63
CA GLN A 449 22.86 27.90 -3.53
C GLN A 449 23.51 27.10 -4.66
N LEU A 450 22.75 26.25 -5.33
CA LEU A 450 23.23 25.36 -6.39
C LEU A 450 23.32 26.07 -7.76
N PHE A 451 22.75 27.27 -7.87
CA PHE A 451 22.61 28.01 -9.12
C PHE A 451 23.20 29.42 -9.00
N ALA A 452 23.52 30.02 -10.15
CA ALA A 452 23.99 31.40 -10.22
C ALA A 452 22.86 32.37 -9.85
N GLN A 453 21.64 32.07 -10.29
CA GLN A 453 20.45 32.90 -10.03
C GLN A 453 19.22 32.01 -9.86
N CYS A 454 18.38 32.31 -8.86
CA CYS A 454 17.05 31.72 -8.72
C CYS A 454 16.04 32.83 -8.41
N THR A 455 14.93 32.85 -9.15
CA THR A 455 13.85 33.82 -9.00
C THR A 455 12.52 33.12 -8.76
N PRO A 456 11.72 33.55 -7.76
CA PRO A 456 10.36 33.09 -7.61
C PRO A 456 9.52 33.31 -8.87
N ALA A 457 8.64 32.37 -9.18
CA ALA A 457 7.80 32.36 -10.39
C ALA A 457 6.33 32.07 -10.07
N GLY A 458 5.90 32.41 -8.86
CA GLY A 458 4.54 32.21 -8.37
C GLY A 458 4.45 31.04 -7.38
N ARG A 459 3.22 30.73 -6.97
CA ARG A 459 2.90 29.61 -6.07
C ARG A 459 1.83 28.75 -6.71
N PHE A 460 1.86 27.46 -6.43
CA PHE A 460 0.81 26.56 -6.86
C PHE A 460 -0.48 26.88 -6.11
N THR A 461 -1.54 27.17 -6.87
CA THR A 461 -2.86 27.47 -6.33
C THR A 461 -3.89 26.45 -6.82
N VAL A 462 -4.71 25.94 -5.91
CA VAL A 462 -5.82 25.05 -6.24
C VAL A 462 -6.88 25.21 -5.15
N ASP A 463 -8.15 25.09 -5.52
CA ASP A 463 -9.28 25.21 -4.59
C ASP A 463 -9.55 23.90 -3.83
N LEU A 464 -8.48 23.24 -3.39
CA LEU A 464 -8.51 21.98 -2.66
C LEU A 464 -7.37 21.96 -1.64
N PRO A 465 -7.56 21.34 -0.46
CA PRO A 465 -6.52 21.22 0.58
C PRO A 465 -5.53 20.10 0.23
N VAL A 466 -4.91 20.15 -0.95
CA VAL A 466 -3.89 19.17 -1.36
C VAL A 466 -2.54 19.50 -0.72
N SER A 467 -1.73 18.46 -0.49
CA SER A 467 -0.41 18.56 0.15
C SER A 467 0.55 19.54 -0.52
N ASP A 468 0.38 19.79 -1.81
CA ASP A 468 1.23 20.71 -2.59
C ASP A 468 0.73 22.16 -2.62
N ALA A 469 -0.48 22.43 -2.13
CA ALA A 469 -1.08 23.75 -2.21
C ALA A 469 -0.20 24.82 -1.54
N GLY A 470 0.02 25.93 -2.25
CA GLY A 470 0.81 27.06 -1.76
C GLY A 470 2.33 26.91 -1.89
N GLN A 471 2.84 25.76 -2.37
CA GLN A 471 4.26 25.56 -2.65
C GLN A 471 4.75 26.50 -3.76
N GLU A 472 6.00 26.97 -3.66
CA GLU A 472 6.56 27.98 -4.56
C GLU A 472 7.12 27.35 -5.84
N PHE A 473 6.81 27.97 -6.98
CA PHE A 473 7.54 27.76 -8.23
C PHE A 473 8.76 28.67 -8.27
N MET A 474 9.90 28.16 -8.71
CA MET A 474 11.08 28.98 -8.97
C MET A 474 11.68 28.68 -10.34
N VAL A 475 12.33 29.68 -10.91
CA VAL A 475 13.16 29.54 -12.10
C VAL A 475 14.61 29.79 -11.70
N CYS A 476 15.42 28.74 -11.80
CA CYS A 476 16.84 28.76 -11.50
C CYS A 476 17.68 28.67 -12.78
N ARG A 477 18.78 29.41 -12.83
CA ARG A 477 19.66 29.55 -13.99
C ARG A 477 21.12 29.38 -13.63
N GLY A 478 21.86 28.78 -14.56
CA GLY A 478 23.30 28.58 -14.45
C GLY A 478 23.66 27.68 -13.26
N PRO A 479 23.46 26.34 -13.37
CA PRO A 479 23.98 25.41 -12.39
C PRO A 479 25.46 25.71 -12.13
N ARG A 480 25.86 25.83 -10.85
CA ARG A 480 27.25 26.16 -10.49
C ARG A 480 28.23 25.01 -10.79
N GLU A 481 27.71 23.80 -10.91
CA GLU A 481 28.42 22.61 -11.32
C GLU A 481 27.61 21.89 -12.41
N PRO A 482 28.26 21.12 -13.30
CA PRO A 482 27.55 20.26 -14.23
C PRO A 482 26.60 19.28 -13.51
N TRP A 483 25.50 18.91 -14.14
CA TRP A 483 24.52 17.99 -13.56
C TRP A 483 25.13 16.65 -13.15
N SER A 484 26.15 16.17 -13.86
CA SER A 484 26.94 14.99 -13.49
C SER A 484 27.52 15.04 -12.07
N ARG A 485 27.85 16.23 -11.56
CA ARG A 485 28.36 16.44 -10.19
C ARG A 485 27.29 16.94 -9.22
N LEU A 486 26.34 17.72 -9.73
CA LEU A 486 25.26 18.28 -8.92
C LEU A 486 24.23 17.22 -8.51
N TRP A 487 23.88 16.30 -9.42
CA TRP A 487 22.78 15.34 -9.23
C TRP A 487 22.91 14.47 -7.97
N PRO A 488 24.07 13.86 -7.66
CA PRO A 488 24.24 13.08 -6.43
C PRO A 488 23.90 13.86 -5.15
N ARG A 489 24.09 15.19 -5.14
CA ARG A 489 23.81 16.06 -3.97
C ARG A 489 22.32 16.40 -3.81
N LEU A 490 21.53 16.19 -4.86
CA LEU A 490 20.08 16.39 -4.85
C LEU A 490 19.32 15.11 -4.49
N ARG A 491 20.00 13.97 -4.43
CA ARG A 491 19.38 12.69 -4.06
C ARG A 491 19.05 12.66 -2.59
N TRP A 492 17.86 12.19 -2.26
CA TRP A 492 17.42 12.00 -0.89
C TRP A 492 16.41 10.85 -0.80
N ILE A 493 16.50 10.09 0.28
CA ILE A 493 15.64 8.94 0.57
C ILE A 493 14.80 9.29 1.79
N GLY A 494 13.49 9.16 1.68
CA GLY A 494 12.60 9.33 2.82
C GLY A 494 11.20 9.80 2.46
N PHE A 495 10.70 10.78 3.24
CA PHE A 495 9.32 11.24 3.19
C PHE A 495 9.25 12.77 3.15
N GLN A 496 8.44 13.33 2.24
CA GLN A 496 8.16 14.76 2.25
C GLN A 496 6.96 15.06 3.16
N CYS A 497 7.14 16.00 4.08
CA CYS A 497 6.07 16.39 4.98
C CYS A 497 4.96 17.15 4.23
N PRO A 498 3.68 16.77 4.40
CA PRO A 498 2.54 17.43 3.75
C PRO A 498 2.57 18.94 3.95
N TYR A 499 2.14 19.71 2.95
CA TYR A 499 2.05 21.18 2.99
C TYR A 499 3.39 21.91 3.13
N THR A 500 4.52 21.20 3.08
CA THR A 500 5.86 21.79 3.23
C THR A 500 6.84 21.29 2.17
N ALA A 501 7.97 21.97 2.03
CA ALA A 501 9.12 21.51 1.25
C ALA A 501 10.06 20.58 2.05
N MET A 502 9.70 20.23 3.30
CA MET A 502 10.61 19.56 4.23
C MET A 502 10.72 18.07 3.89
N ALA A 503 11.93 17.63 3.59
CA ALA A 503 12.29 16.23 3.46
C ALA A 503 12.75 15.67 4.82
N VAL A 504 12.14 14.58 5.25
CA VAL A 504 12.60 13.78 6.39
C VAL A 504 13.36 12.58 5.85
N THR A 505 14.61 12.42 6.28
CA THR A 505 15.54 11.35 5.88
C THR A 505 16.03 10.61 7.12
N ALA A 506 16.80 9.52 6.94
CA ALA A 506 17.43 8.83 8.07
C ALA A 506 18.41 9.72 8.87
N ALA A 507 18.89 10.83 8.28
CA ALA A 507 19.75 11.80 8.95
C ALA A 507 18.98 12.93 9.68
N SER A 508 17.65 12.97 9.58
CA SER A 508 16.83 13.99 10.22
C SER A 508 16.76 13.78 11.73
N LYS A 509 16.76 14.89 12.49
CA LYS A 509 16.63 14.83 13.96
C LYS A 509 15.18 14.76 14.44
N GLU A 510 14.28 15.34 13.66
CA GLU A 510 12.86 15.48 13.98
C GLU A 510 12.02 15.11 12.75
N GLY A 511 10.80 14.64 13.01
CA GLY A 511 9.82 14.29 11.99
C GLY A 511 9.08 15.49 11.41
N CYS A 512 7.92 15.24 10.82
CA CYS A 512 7.03 16.31 10.36
C CYS A 512 6.46 17.08 11.57
N VAL A 513 6.55 18.41 11.53
CA VAL A 513 6.02 19.32 12.56
C VAL A 513 4.62 19.77 12.19
#